data_AF-A0A497Q2H1-F1
#
_entry.id   AF-A0A497Q2H1-F1
#
_cell.length_a   1.000
_cell.length_b   1.000
_cell.length_c   1.000
_cell.angle_alpha   90.00
_cell.angle_beta   90.00
_cell.angle_gamma   90.00
#
_symmetry.space_group_name_H-M   'P 1'
#
loop_
_entity.id
_entity.type
_entity.pdbx_description
1 polymer ?
#
loop_
_entity_poly.entity_id
_entity_poly.type
_entity_poly.pdbx_seq_one_letter_code
_entity_poly.pdbx_strand_id
1 'polypeptide(L)'
;MSLHDRIPEPLKLTDAVVAITMEDEVEVFPTSDYVLVEISPTAGRINVGKIAATVHNLVKNDKRMVAIRGYGFKGVGLSVRIAHEIKKRERRFIYQMAFDTFDAEDSEGKPYTSIQVVIMPPEDDSSEDG
;
A
#
# COMPACT_ATOMS: atom_id res chain seq x y z
N MET A 1 -9.65 -19.91 8.69
CA MET A 1 -8.21 -19.90 8.41
C MET A 1 -7.70 -18.51 8.75
N SER A 2 -6.53 -18.41 9.38
CA SER A 2 -5.99 -17.13 9.84
C SER A 2 -5.32 -16.41 8.66
N LEU A 3 -5.33 -15.08 8.63
CA LEU A 3 -4.54 -14.25 7.70
C LEU A 3 -3.05 -14.63 7.71
N HIS A 4 -2.58 -15.25 8.79
CA HIS A 4 -1.22 -15.79 8.93
C HIS A 4 -0.85 -16.87 7.91
N ASP A 5 -1.82 -17.55 7.27
CA ASP A 5 -1.57 -18.72 6.43
C ASP A 5 -1.43 -18.39 4.92
N ARG A 6 -1.51 -17.11 4.53
CA ARG A 6 -1.43 -16.65 3.12
C ARG A 6 -0.22 -15.76 2.81
N ILE A 7 0.90 -15.93 3.52
CA ILE A 7 2.14 -15.17 3.25
C ILE A 7 2.81 -15.73 1.98
N PRO A 8 2.92 -14.98 0.87
CA PRO A 8 3.72 -15.40 -0.28
C PRO A 8 5.20 -15.47 0.13
N GLU A 9 5.93 -16.50 -0.33
CA GLU A 9 7.34 -16.66 0.02
C GLU A 9 8.16 -15.39 -0.30
N PRO A 10 8.99 -14.92 0.65
CA PRO A 10 9.75 -13.68 0.47
C PRO A 10 10.79 -13.84 -0.64
N LEU A 11 10.65 -13.03 -1.69
CA LEU A 11 11.70 -12.81 -2.69
C LEU A 11 12.93 -12.22 -2.01
N LYS A 12 14.02 -13.00 -1.97
CA LYS A 12 15.29 -12.64 -1.34
C LYS A 12 16.01 -11.59 -2.19
N LEU A 13 15.98 -10.34 -1.74
CA LEU A 13 16.91 -9.30 -2.16
C LEU A 13 17.36 -8.51 -0.91
N THR A 14 18.66 -8.29 -0.85
CA THR A 14 19.51 -7.84 0.26
C THR A 14 19.08 -6.57 0.98
N ASP A 15 19.24 -6.60 2.31
CA ASP A 15 19.52 -5.54 3.29
C ASP A 15 18.76 -4.19 3.22
N ALA A 16 17.55 -4.17 3.79
CA ALA A 16 17.14 -3.23 4.85
C ALA A 16 15.66 -3.47 5.21
N VAL A 17 15.41 -4.10 6.36
CA VAL A 17 14.06 -4.44 6.84
C VAL A 17 13.58 -3.34 7.79
N VAL A 18 12.69 -2.48 7.32
CA VAL A 18 11.91 -1.58 8.19
C VAL A 18 10.47 -2.09 8.21
N ALA A 19 10.15 -2.91 9.21
CA ALA A 19 8.79 -3.32 9.50
C ALA A 19 8.13 -2.23 10.37
N ILE A 20 7.08 -1.57 9.86
CA ILE A 20 6.29 -0.60 10.63
C ILE A 20 4.91 -1.21 10.86
N THR A 21 4.72 -1.87 12.00
CA THR A 21 3.41 -2.38 12.42
C THR A 21 2.48 -1.22 12.77
N MET A 22 1.46 -0.98 11.96
CA MET A 22 0.43 0.03 12.22
C MET A 22 -0.94 -0.64 12.34
N GLU A 23 -1.25 -1.12 13.55
CA GLU A 23 -2.57 -1.65 13.98
C GLU A 23 -2.98 -3.01 13.39
N ASP A 24 -3.73 -3.81 14.15
CA ASP A 24 -4.08 -5.23 13.87
C ASP A 24 -4.94 -5.46 12.61
N GLU A 25 -5.33 -4.39 11.91
CA GLU A 25 -6.26 -4.41 10.77
C GLU A 25 -5.63 -3.88 9.46
N VAL A 26 -4.39 -3.38 9.55
CA VAL A 26 -3.60 -2.89 8.42
C VAL A 26 -2.21 -3.49 8.53
N GLU A 27 -1.88 -4.36 7.58
CA GLU A 27 -0.58 -5.03 7.58
C GLU A 27 0.36 -4.30 6.63
N VAL A 28 1.59 -4.07 7.09
CA VAL A 28 2.65 -3.44 6.29
C VAL A 28 3.76 -4.44 6.05
N PHE A 29 3.99 -4.79 4.78
CA PHE A 29 5.02 -5.75 4.40
C PHE A 29 6.15 -5.03 3.66
N PRO A 30 7.37 -4.95 4.22
CA PRO A 30 8.52 -4.54 3.45
C PRO A 30 8.88 -5.64 2.45
N THR A 31 8.89 -5.30 1.17
CA THR A 31 9.55 -6.12 0.13
C THR A 31 10.89 -5.46 -0.22
N SER A 32 11.75 -6.16 -0.97
CA SER A 32 13.02 -5.58 -1.44
C SER A 32 12.81 -4.30 -2.25
N ASP A 33 11.70 -4.22 -2.99
CA ASP A 33 11.50 -3.18 -4.01
C ASP A 33 10.44 -2.15 -3.61
N TYR A 34 9.52 -2.50 -2.71
CA TYR A 34 8.42 -1.63 -2.26
C TYR A 34 7.92 -1.94 -0.85
N VAL A 35 7.20 -1.00 -0.26
CA VAL A 35 6.42 -1.21 0.98
C VAL A 35 4.98 -1.51 0.61
N LEU A 36 4.45 -2.63 1.06
CA LEU A 36 3.04 -2.98 0.91
C LEU A 36 2.25 -2.48 2.13
N VAL A 37 1.09 -1.88 1.91
CA VAL A 37 0.08 -1.57 2.93
C VAL A 37 -1.19 -2.29 2.51
N GLU A 38 -1.62 -3.30 3.25
CA GLU A 38 -2.82 -4.07 2.94
C GLU A 38 -3.97 -3.74 3.90
N ILE A 39 -5.17 -3.55 3.36
CA ILE A 39 -6.37 -3.17 4.10
C ILE A 39 -7.46 -4.21 3.91
N SER A 40 -7.81 -4.88 5.01
CA SER A 40 -8.86 -5.89 5.07
C SER A 40 -10.28 -5.30 4.86
N PRO A 41 -11.23 -6.06 4.30
CA PRO A 41 -12.64 -5.70 4.22
C PRO A 41 -13.28 -5.55 5.60
N THR A 42 -12.72 -6.20 6.62
CA THR A 42 -13.18 -6.13 8.01
C THR A 42 -12.45 -5.07 8.83
N ALA A 43 -11.49 -4.34 8.26
CA ALA A 43 -10.76 -3.30 8.98
C ALA A 43 -11.74 -2.31 9.59
N GLY A 44 -11.72 -2.11 10.90
CA GLY A 44 -12.52 -1.23 11.74
C GLY A 44 -12.29 0.25 11.46
N ARG A 45 -11.91 1.02 12.48
CA ARG A 45 -11.75 2.48 12.37
C ARG A 45 -10.27 2.82 12.35
N ILE A 46 -9.72 2.97 11.14
CA ILE A 46 -8.32 3.35 10.94
C ILE A 46 -8.12 4.87 10.91
N ASN A 47 -6.94 5.32 11.34
CA ASN A 47 -6.53 6.71 11.22
C ASN A 47 -5.91 7.01 9.84
N VAL A 48 -6.77 7.33 8.87
CA VAL A 48 -6.37 7.67 7.48
C VAL A 48 -5.30 8.75 7.43
N GLY A 49 -5.39 9.80 8.26
CA GLY A 49 -4.44 10.91 8.24
C GLY A 49 -3.03 10.50 8.68
N LYS A 50 -2.95 9.63 9.70
CA LYS A 50 -1.68 9.05 10.17
C LYS A 50 -1.07 8.16 9.09
N ILE A 51 -1.87 7.25 8.52
CA ILE A 51 -1.40 6.33 7.47
C ILE A 51 -0.90 7.11 6.25
N ALA A 52 -1.67 8.10 5.80
CA ALA A 52 -1.28 8.97 4.69
C ALA A 52 0.03 9.73 4.96
N ALA A 53 0.23 10.24 6.17
CA ALA A 53 1.47 10.92 6.55
C ALA A 53 2.68 9.96 6.55
N THR A 54 2.52 8.75 7.08
CA THR A 54 3.58 7.73 7.08
C THR A 54 3.95 7.33 5.65
N VAL A 55 2.96 6.98 4.81
CA VAL A 55 3.19 6.62 3.41
C VAL A 55 3.85 7.78 2.64
N HIS A 56 3.37 9.00 2.83
CA HIS A 56 3.98 10.18 2.22
C HIS A 56 5.47 10.30 2.56
N ASN A 57 5.86 10.09 3.84
CA ASN A 57 7.24 10.21 4.25
C ASN A 57 8.13 9.09 3.68
N LEU A 58 7.61 7.85 3.60
CA LEU A 58 8.30 6.73 2.95
C LEU A 58 8.60 7.04 1.47
N VAL A 59 7.64 7.61 0.76
CA VAL A 59 7.82 7.97 -0.66
C VAL A 59 8.74 9.18 -0.82
N LYS A 60 8.55 10.22 0.02
CA LYS A 60 9.28 11.48 -0.13
C LYS A 60 10.73 11.41 0.33
N ASN A 61 10.93 10.95 1.56
CA ASN A 61 12.21 11.06 2.25
C ASN A 61 13.04 9.81 1.99
N ASP A 62 12.40 8.64 2.03
CA ASP A 62 13.09 7.36 1.93
C ASP A 62 13.11 6.84 0.48
N LYS A 63 12.51 7.60 -0.46
CA LYS A 63 12.41 7.29 -1.89
C LYS A 63 11.86 5.88 -2.16
N ARG A 64 11.02 5.37 -1.26
CA ARG A 64 10.41 4.03 -1.38
C ARG A 64 9.16 4.08 -2.24
N MET A 65 9.01 3.09 -3.11
CA MET A 65 7.71 2.78 -3.71
C MET A 65 6.79 2.19 -2.63
N VAL A 66 5.52 2.61 -2.63
CA VAL A 66 4.51 2.09 -1.70
C VAL A 66 3.29 1.58 -2.47
N ALA A 67 2.93 0.32 -2.27
CA ALA A 67 1.70 -0.26 -2.80
C ALA A 67 0.64 -0.30 -1.70
N ILE A 68 -0.51 0.35 -1.90
CA ILE A 68 -1.66 0.28 -1.02
C ILE A 68 -2.68 -0.68 -1.63
N ARG A 69 -2.87 -1.84 -1.02
CA ARG A 69 -3.87 -2.84 -1.41
C ARG A 69 -5.08 -2.78 -0.50
N GLY A 70 -6.25 -2.97 -1.09
CA GLY A 70 -7.47 -3.17 -0.33
C GLY A 70 -8.45 -4.01 -1.09
N TYR A 71 -9.22 -4.81 -0.37
CA TYR A 71 -10.19 -5.73 -0.95
C TYR A 71 -11.52 -5.67 -0.22
N GLY A 72 -12.57 -6.03 -0.94
CA GLY A 72 -13.96 -5.80 -0.56
C GLY A 72 -14.30 -4.30 -0.49
N PHE A 73 -15.59 -3.99 -0.36
CA PHE A 73 -16.08 -2.61 -0.49
C PHE A 73 -15.36 -1.62 0.45
N LYS A 74 -15.13 -2.04 1.70
CA LYS A 74 -14.49 -1.20 2.72
C LYS A 74 -12.99 -1.02 2.47
N GLY A 75 -12.24 -2.09 2.23
CA GLY A 75 -10.80 -2.03 1.99
C GLY A 75 -10.46 -1.23 0.73
N VAL A 76 -11.24 -1.42 -0.33
CA VAL A 76 -11.17 -0.64 -1.57
C VAL A 76 -11.39 0.85 -1.29
N GLY A 77 -12.49 1.20 -0.62
CA GLY A 77 -12.81 2.59 -0.30
C GLY A 77 -11.75 3.29 0.55
N LEU A 78 -11.20 2.58 1.55
CA LEU A 78 -10.14 3.10 2.42
C LEU A 78 -8.82 3.30 1.66
N SER A 79 -8.46 2.37 0.78
CA SER A 79 -7.24 2.46 -0.05
C SER A 79 -7.27 3.70 -0.95
N VAL A 80 -8.38 3.92 -1.66
CA VAL A 80 -8.56 5.12 -2.48
C VAL A 80 -8.52 6.39 -1.63
N ARG A 81 -9.14 6.38 -0.46
CA ARG A 81 -9.17 7.55 0.43
C ARG A 81 -7.79 7.92 0.96
N ILE A 82 -6.97 6.93 1.34
CA ILE A 82 -5.58 7.16 1.78
C ILE A 82 -4.77 7.73 0.62
N ALA A 83 -4.83 7.11 -0.56
CA ALA A 83 -4.13 7.61 -1.75
C ALA A 83 -4.53 9.04 -2.10
N HIS A 84 -5.83 9.37 -2.02
CA HIS A 84 -6.33 10.73 -2.24
C HIS A 84 -5.79 11.73 -1.22
N GLU A 85 -5.73 11.37 0.06
CA GLU A 85 -5.18 12.23 1.11
C GLU A 85 -3.68 12.49 0.92
N ILE A 86 -2.92 11.50 0.44
CA ILE A 86 -1.52 11.67 0.06
C ILE A 86 -1.39 12.60 -1.15
N LYS A 87 -2.20 12.40 -2.20
CA LYS A 87 -2.20 13.23 -3.42
C LYS A 87 -2.54 14.68 -3.16
N LYS A 88 -3.36 14.97 -2.15
CA LYS A 88 -3.63 16.34 -1.70
C LYS A 88 -2.40 17.02 -1.09
N ARG A 89 -1.52 16.26 -0.44
CA ARG A 89 -0.30 16.74 0.24
C ARG A 89 0.88 16.89 -0.71
N GLU A 90 1.06 15.94 -1.62
CA GLU A 90 2.14 15.94 -2.61
C GLU A 90 1.62 15.43 -3.96
N ARG A 91 1.50 16.36 -4.92
CA ARG A 91 0.93 16.10 -6.25
C ARG A 91 1.95 15.52 -7.23
N ARG A 92 3.24 15.68 -6.96
CA ARG A 92 4.32 15.26 -7.86
C ARG A 92 4.59 13.76 -7.83
N PHE A 93 4.13 13.05 -6.81
CA PHE A 93 4.22 11.59 -6.80
C PHE A 93 3.49 10.99 -8.00
N ILE A 94 4.01 9.85 -8.46
CA ILE A 94 3.39 9.08 -9.53
C ILE A 94 2.43 8.09 -8.87
N TYR A 95 1.21 8.01 -9.42
CA TYR A 95 0.16 7.13 -8.93
C TYR A 95 -0.25 6.17 -10.04
N GLN A 96 -0.17 4.88 -9.78
CA GLN A 96 -0.69 3.84 -10.65
C GLN A 96 -1.78 3.07 -9.91
N MET A 97 -2.88 2.76 -10.58
CA MET A 97 -4.00 2.02 -10.00
C MET A 97 -4.35 0.83 -10.87
N ALA A 98 -4.57 -0.31 -10.24
CA ALA A 98 -5.03 -1.52 -10.91
C ALA A 98 -6.08 -2.24 -10.05
N PHE A 99 -7.00 -2.93 -10.74
CA PHE A 99 -8.05 -3.75 -10.16
C PHE A 99 -7.66 -5.23 -10.26
N ASP A 100 -8.21 -6.06 -9.37
CA ASP A 100 -8.06 -7.51 -9.37
C ASP A 100 -6.59 -7.96 -9.44
N THR A 101 -5.75 -7.28 -8.67
CA THR A 101 -4.30 -7.48 -8.65
C THR A 101 -3.85 -8.65 -7.76
N PHE A 102 -4.78 -9.24 -7.03
CA PHE A 102 -4.59 -10.44 -6.20
C PHE A 102 -5.94 -11.09 -5.89
N ASP A 103 -5.89 -12.40 -5.65
CA ASP A 103 -7.04 -13.19 -5.24
C ASP A 103 -7.33 -12.97 -3.75
N ALA A 104 -8.46 -12.34 -3.47
CA ALA A 104 -9.00 -12.21 -2.13
C ALA A 104 -10.37 -12.87 -2.09
N GLU A 105 -10.66 -13.60 -1.02
CA GLU A 105 -11.90 -14.36 -0.88
C GLU A 105 -12.43 -14.22 0.55
N ASP A 106 -13.74 -14.32 0.71
CA ASP A 106 -14.36 -14.43 2.03
C ASP A 106 -14.29 -15.86 2.60
N SER A 107 -14.84 -16.04 3.80
CA SER A 107 -14.86 -17.35 4.47
C SER A 107 -15.66 -18.43 3.73
N GLU A 108 -16.52 -18.03 2.79
CA GLU A 108 -17.34 -18.91 1.95
C GLU A 108 -16.68 -19.18 0.58
N GLY A 109 -15.48 -18.63 0.34
CA GLY A 109 -14.76 -18.77 -0.92
C GLY A 109 -15.28 -17.85 -2.03
N LYS A 110 -16.09 -16.84 -1.70
CA LYS A 110 -16.55 -15.86 -2.68
C LYS A 110 -15.47 -14.81 -2.91
N PRO A 111 -15.13 -14.51 -4.18
CA PRO A 111 -14.08 -13.54 -4.47
C PRO A 111 -14.51 -12.13 -4.07
N TYR A 112 -13.56 -11.38 -3.51
CA TYR A 112 -13.65 -9.95 -3.32
C TYR A 112 -13.02 -9.23 -4.50
N THR A 113 -13.67 -8.14 -4.93
CA THR A 113 -12.99 -7.13 -5.74
C THR A 113 -11.82 -6.57 -4.95
N SER A 114 -10.66 -6.50 -5.58
CA SER A 114 -9.45 -5.96 -4.99
C SER A 114 -8.91 -4.80 -5.81
N ILE A 115 -8.21 -3.88 -5.14
CA ILE A 115 -7.47 -2.80 -5.79
C ILE A 115 -6.06 -2.74 -5.24
N GLN A 116 -5.17 -2.21 -6.07
CA GLN A 116 -3.86 -1.76 -5.67
C GLN A 116 -3.63 -0.34 -6.19
N VAL A 117 -3.18 0.55 -5.31
CA VAL A 117 -2.68 1.88 -5.66
C VAL A 117 -1.19 1.93 -5.35
N VAL A 118 -0.36 2.01 -6.38
CA VAL A 118 1.08 2.17 -6.25
C VAL A 118 1.42 3.65 -6.28
N ILE A 119 2.18 4.10 -5.29
CA ILE A 119 2.65 5.47 -5.14
C ILE A 119 4.17 5.45 -5.20
N MET A 120 4.73 6.23 -6.11
CA MET A 120 6.17 6.28 -6.37
C MET A 120 6.68 7.72 -6.23
N PRO A 121 7.98 7.90 -5.90
CA PRO A 121 8.63 9.20 -6.01
C PRO A 121 8.44 9.78 -7.43
N PRO A 122 8.51 11.11 -7.60
CA PRO A 122 8.56 11.68 -8.94
C PRO A 122 9.78 11.14 -9.69
N GLU A 123 9.69 11.06 -11.02
CA GLU A 123 10.88 10.94 -11.86
C GLU A 123 11.76 12.18 -11.62
N ASP A 124 13.06 12.00 -11.39
CA ASP A 124 13.97 13.12 -11.14
C ASP A 124 14.00 14.06 -12.36
N ASP A 125 13.87 15.36 -12.11
CA ASP A 125 13.93 16.44 -13.12
C ASP A 125 15.37 16.70 -13.60
N SER A 126 16.22 15.66 -13.68
CA SER A 126 17.65 15.79 -13.98
C SER A 126 17.94 15.87 -15.49
N SER A 127 17.10 16.56 -16.26
CA SER A 127 17.29 16.73 -17.70
C SER A 127 16.96 18.13 -18.21
N GLU A 128 17.31 19.17 -17.46
CA GLU A 128 17.48 20.53 -18.01
C GLU A 128 18.66 21.24 -17.33
N ASP A 129 19.87 20.85 -17.71
CA ASP A 129 21.07 21.70 -17.69
C ASP A 129 22.02 21.15 -18.76
N GLY A 130 21.82 21.60 -20.00
CA GLY A 130 22.62 21.27 -21.17
C GLY A 130 22.57 22.40 -22.20
#